data_AF-A0A9E5E135-F1
#
_entry.id   AF-A0A9E5E135-F1
#
_cell.length_a   1.000
_cell.length_b   1.000
_cell.length_c   1.000
_cell.angle_alpha   90.00
_cell.angle_beta   90.00
_cell.angle_gamma   90.00
#
_symmetry.space_group_name_H-M   'P 1'
#
loop_
_entity.id
_entity.type
_entity.pdbx_description
1 polymer ?
#
loop_
_entity_poly.entity_id
_entity_poly.type
_entity_poly.pdbx_seq_one_letter_code
_entity_poly.pdbx_strand_id
1 'polypeptide(L)'
;MPEKFGVWKAALIAGALAGAPDLAEARPRKPASEVRPRVPQIKEWSLDDPEFSRPFPHGELSQKERLKRTETLKHGEIILHDVGLTFYRVAEGDTRTRIIQKLNRYPKYRYLQTQTQKIKSFNIPDSELQVGMWIPIPLPEYKRELSDQAFAKFADQAVSALQVHPHYAQTVRAIIQKTGRRELVAGMLAVAKQESGGLPIGQFELHRWEPRHNTFSFSLFHVLMTGPGLTARQKLNMTEGQLYHPRNAAQLFLAFLAEKCADSKREPQDFFPLAGNNLVPFAEFYNGSAWKTFNPGYVKHLQRYHDEAWNLLHPPKPKKPHHRRHPRHHR
;
A
#
# COMPACT_ATOMS: atom_id res chain seq x y z
N MET A 1 44.14 2.54 -12.52
CA MET A 1 43.87 1.49 -13.52
C MET A 1 42.37 1.28 -13.58
N PRO A 2 41.70 1.69 -14.67
CA PRO A 2 40.27 1.54 -14.85
C PRO A 2 39.97 0.34 -15.75
N GLU A 3 39.07 -0.56 -15.34
CA GLU A 3 38.38 -1.61 -16.11
C GLU A 3 37.81 -2.62 -15.10
N LYS A 4 36.56 -3.11 -15.11
CA LYS A 4 35.65 -3.42 -16.22
C LYS A 4 34.19 -3.25 -15.79
N PHE A 5 33.42 -2.52 -16.58
CA PHE A 5 31.96 -2.60 -16.59
C PHE A 5 31.56 -3.90 -17.28
N GLY A 6 31.03 -4.85 -16.50
CA GLY A 6 30.43 -6.07 -17.02
C GLY A 6 29.01 -5.81 -17.49
N VAL A 7 28.84 -5.74 -18.81
CA VAL A 7 27.53 -5.90 -19.49
C VAL A 7 27.05 -7.32 -19.20
N TRP A 8 25.97 -7.48 -18.42
CA TRP A 8 25.34 -8.77 -18.21
C TRP A 8 23.87 -8.74 -18.65
N LYS A 9 23.56 -9.74 -19.50
CA LYS A 9 22.32 -9.97 -20.22
C LYS A 9 21.09 -9.94 -19.29
N ALA A 10 20.07 -9.20 -19.72
CA ALA A 10 18.75 -9.22 -19.13
C ALA A 10 18.14 -10.62 -19.22
N ALA A 11 18.00 -11.29 -18.08
CA ALA A 11 17.13 -12.45 -17.96
C ALA A 11 15.68 -11.98 -17.84
N LEU A 12 14.86 -12.37 -18.82
CA LEU A 12 13.42 -12.19 -18.89
C LEU A 12 12.72 -12.74 -17.64
N ILE A 13 11.93 -11.90 -16.96
CA ILE A 13 10.73 -12.35 -16.25
C ILE A 13 9.58 -11.47 -16.72
N ALA A 14 8.82 -12.02 -17.67
CA ALA A 14 7.47 -11.62 -17.96
C ALA A 14 6.58 -12.07 -16.80
N GLY A 15 6.30 -11.15 -15.86
CA GLY A 15 5.19 -11.26 -14.93
C GLY A 15 4.00 -10.51 -15.52
N ALA A 16 3.19 -11.22 -16.30
CA ALA A 16 2.08 -10.71 -17.09
C ALA A 16 1.13 -9.76 -16.34
N LEU A 17 1.15 -8.49 -16.74
CA LEU A 17 -0.07 -7.71 -16.98
C LEU A 17 -0.29 -7.67 -18.49
N ALA A 18 -0.68 -8.81 -19.06
CA ALA A 18 -1.15 -8.92 -20.44
C ALA A 18 -2.29 -9.94 -20.45
N GLY A 19 -3.50 -9.47 -20.72
CA GLY A 19 -4.70 -10.30 -20.77
C GLY A 19 -5.98 -9.60 -20.28
N ALA A 20 -6.23 -8.36 -20.70
CA ALA A 20 -7.62 -7.90 -20.83
C ALA A 20 -8.04 -8.28 -22.26
N PRO A 21 -9.01 -9.20 -22.46
CA PRO A 21 -9.50 -9.49 -23.79
C PRO A 21 -10.24 -8.28 -24.37
N ASP A 22 -10.08 -8.12 -25.67
CA ASP A 22 -10.86 -7.27 -26.57
C ASP A 22 -12.33 -7.15 -26.16
N LEU A 23 -12.75 -5.92 -25.85
CA LEU A 23 -14.17 -5.56 -25.79
C LEU A 23 -14.62 -5.22 -27.23
N ALA A 24 -14.81 -6.26 -28.03
CA ALA A 24 -15.62 -6.17 -29.24
C ALA A 24 -17.11 -6.35 -28.87
N GLU A 25 -17.93 -5.48 -29.46
CA GLU A 25 -19.37 -5.28 -29.30
C GLU A 25 -20.21 -6.52 -28.93
N ALA A 26 -20.74 -6.54 -27.71
CA ALA A 26 -21.89 -7.38 -27.34
C ALA A 26 -23.15 -6.52 -27.26
N ARG A 27 -24.12 -6.81 -28.13
CA ARG A 27 -25.46 -6.21 -28.17
C ARG A 27 -26.19 -6.32 -26.80
N PRO A 28 -27.09 -5.37 -26.47
CA PRO A 28 -27.68 -5.27 -25.15
C PRO A 28 -28.73 -6.38 -24.91
N ARG A 29 -28.56 -7.16 -23.84
CA ARG A 29 -29.66 -7.92 -23.23
C ARG A 29 -30.30 -7.06 -22.13
N LYS A 30 -31.64 -6.99 -22.15
CA LYS A 30 -32.48 -6.24 -21.21
C LYS A 30 -32.18 -6.63 -19.74
N PRO A 31 -32.30 -5.67 -18.79
CA PRO A 31 -31.91 -5.90 -17.41
C PRO A 31 -32.94 -6.78 -16.69
N ALA A 32 -32.46 -7.89 -16.12
CA ALA A 32 -33.13 -8.54 -15.02
C ALA A 32 -32.91 -7.66 -13.78
N SER A 33 -33.99 -7.39 -13.05
CA SER A 33 -34.06 -6.54 -11.86
C SER A 33 -32.84 -6.67 -10.94
N GLU A 34 -32.10 -5.57 -10.79
CA GLU A 34 -30.99 -5.44 -9.84
C GLU A 34 -31.48 -5.64 -8.40
N VAL A 35 -31.34 -6.85 -7.87
CA VAL A 35 -31.13 -7.01 -6.44
C VAL A 35 -29.71 -6.50 -6.17
N ARG A 36 -29.59 -5.21 -5.88
CA ARG A 36 -28.30 -4.64 -5.45
C ARG A 36 -27.83 -5.41 -4.22
N PRO A 37 -26.67 -6.09 -4.26
CA PRO A 37 -26.10 -6.62 -3.04
C PRO A 37 -25.87 -5.44 -2.10
N ARG A 38 -26.42 -5.53 -0.88
CA ARG A 38 -26.10 -4.57 0.19
C ARG A 38 -24.59 -4.57 0.34
N VAL A 39 -23.94 -3.47 -0.06
CA VAL A 39 -22.54 -3.19 0.26
C VAL A 39 -22.43 -3.34 1.77
N PRO A 40 -21.69 -4.33 2.29
CA PRO A 40 -21.47 -4.44 3.72
C PRO A 40 -20.88 -3.10 4.17
N GLN A 41 -21.46 -2.48 5.20
CA GLN A 41 -20.83 -1.32 5.82
C GLN A 41 -19.39 -1.71 6.13
N ILE A 42 -18.45 -1.02 5.47
CA ILE A 42 -17.02 -1.18 5.66
C ILE A 42 -16.83 -1.01 7.16
N LYS A 43 -16.56 -2.12 7.85
CA LYS A 43 -16.22 -2.08 9.26
C LYS A 43 -14.96 -1.24 9.29
N GLU A 44 -15.06 -0.05 9.89
CA GLU A 44 -13.90 0.78 10.18
C GLU A 44 -12.82 -0.18 10.70
N TRP A 45 -11.60 -0.03 10.19
CA TRP A 45 -10.45 -0.77 10.68
C TRP A 45 -10.48 -0.78 12.22
N SER A 46 -9.88 -1.75 12.88
CA SER A 46 -9.73 -1.68 14.34
C SER A 46 -8.75 -0.54 14.69
N LEU A 47 -9.20 0.70 14.54
CA LEU A 47 -8.46 1.96 14.74
C LEU A 47 -8.08 2.16 16.19
N ASP A 48 -8.74 1.43 17.07
CA ASP A 48 -8.60 1.52 18.51
C ASP A 48 -7.59 0.50 19.07
N ASP A 49 -6.95 -0.32 18.22
CA ASP A 49 -5.90 -1.21 18.73
C ASP A 49 -4.64 -0.37 19.06
N PRO A 50 -4.30 -0.19 20.35
CA PRO A 50 -3.16 0.61 20.75
C PRO A 50 -1.83 0.00 20.29
N GLU A 51 -1.80 -1.29 19.92
CA GLU A 51 -0.61 -1.95 19.40
C GLU A 51 -0.09 -1.28 18.12
N PHE A 52 -0.95 -0.68 17.29
CA PHE A 52 -0.51 0.06 16.09
C PHE A 52 0.21 1.37 16.41
N SER A 53 0.10 1.89 17.64
CA SER A 53 0.78 3.10 18.07
C SER A 53 1.95 2.82 19.03
N ARG A 54 2.11 1.56 19.46
CA ARG A 54 3.16 1.17 20.40
C ARG A 54 4.52 1.15 19.69
N PRO A 55 5.56 1.82 20.20
CA PRO A 55 6.88 1.75 19.58
C PRO A 55 7.54 0.39 19.85
N PHE A 56 8.25 -0.12 18.83
CA PHE A 56 9.10 -1.30 18.91
C PHE A 56 10.53 -0.88 18.58
N PRO A 57 11.48 -0.93 19.52
CA PRO A 57 12.85 -0.49 19.29
C PRO A 57 13.45 -1.11 18.02
N HIS A 58 13.98 -0.26 17.13
CA HIS A 58 14.51 -0.65 15.82
C HIS A 58 13.48 -1.36 14.93
N GLY A 59 12.18 -1.21 15.20
CA GLY A 59 11.11 -1.87 14.48
C GLY A 59 11.04 -3.38 14.68
N GLU A 60 11.67 -3.93 15.71
CA GLU A 60 11.73 -5.38 15.90
C GLU A 60 11.00 -5.83 17.17
N LEU A 61 10.33 -6.99 17.08
CA LEU A 61 9.84 -7.70 18.26
C LEU A 61 11.05 -8.18 19.07
N SER A 62 11.09 -7.89 20.37
CA SER A 62 12.09 -8.51 21.25
C SER A 62 11.92 -10.03 21.25
N GLN A 63 12.99 -10.77 21.59
CA GLN A 63 12.92 -12.23 21.65
C GLN A 63 11.78 -12.73 22.56
N LYS A 64 11.60 -12.07 23.72
CA LYS A 64 10.53 -12.38 24.68
C LYS A 64 9.15 -12.17 24.07
N GLU A 65 8.95 -11.10 23.29
CA GLU A 65 7.68 -10.82 22.63
C GLU A 65 7.41 -11.76 21.46
N ARG A 66 8.43 -12.04 20.66
CA ARG A 66 8.35 -13.00 19.56
C ARG A 66 7.93 -14.37 20.07
N LEU A 67 8.51 -14.84 21.18
CA LEU A 67 8.11 -16.10 21.84
C LEU A 67 6.65 -16.06 22.30
N LYS A 68 6.22 -14.98 22.95
CA LYS A 68 4.83 -14.82 23.43
C LYS A 68 3.79 -14.74 22.29
N ARG A 69 4.19 -14.19 21.15
CA ARG A 69 3.34 -13.99 19.97
C ARG A 69 3.39 -15.16 18.99
N THR A 70 4.28 -16.12 19.22
CA THR A 70 4.41 -17.31 18.40
C THR A 70 3.50 -18.41 18.95
N GLU A 71 2.71 -19.01 18.06
CA GLU A 71 1.77 -20.08 18.37
C GLU A 71 2.08 -21.29 17.47
N THR A 72 2.16 -22.47 18.08
CA THR A 72 2.14 -23.73 17.33
C THR A 72 0.70 -24.21 17.24
N LEU A 73 0.17 -24.29 16.03
CA LEU A 73 -1.19 -24.75 15.76
C LEU A 73 -1.31 -26.28 15.94
N LYS A 74 -2.56 -26.76 16.03
CA LYS A 74 -2.90 -28.16 16.33
C LYS A 74 -2.18 -29.20 15.46
N HIS A 75 -1.89 -28.88 14.20
CA HIS A 75 -1.23 -29.79 13.25
C HIS A 75 0.26 -29.46 13.01
N GLY A 76 0.87 -28.70 13.91
CA GLY A 76 2.32 -28.44 13.93
C GLY A 76 2.77 -27.20 13.14
N GLU A 77 1.87 -26.48 12.46
CA GLU A 77 2.22 -25.21 11.82
C GLU A 77 2.56 -24.15 12.87
N ILE A 78 3.58 -23.36 12.59
CA ILE A 78 4.02 -22.29 13.49
C ILE A 78 3.62 -20.95 12.88
N ILE A 79 2.92 -20.13 13.65
CA ILE A 79 2.54 -18.77 13.27
C ILE A 79 3.06 -17.74 14.26
N LEU A 80 3.30 -16.52 13.79
CA LEU A 80 3.67 -15.36 14.60
C LEU A 80 2.61 -14.27 14.42
N HIS A 81 2.02 -13.81 15.53
CA HIS A 81 1.05 -12.71 15.55
C HIS A 81 1.74 -11.36 15.76
N ASP A 82 1.98 -10.63 14.68
CA ASP A 82 2.61 -9.31 14.70
C ASP A 82 1.56 -8.22 14.46
N VAL A 83 0.97 -7.71 15.55
CA VAL A 83 -0.01 -6.62 15.54
C VAL A 83 -1.11 -6.83 14.49
N GLY A 84 -1.03 -6.15 13.34
CA GLY A 84 -2.02 -6.21 12.26
C GLY A 84 -1.87 -7.38 11.28
N LEU A 85 -0.81 -8.18 11.40
CA LEU A 85 -0.48 -9.23 10.46
C LEU A 85 -0.07 -10.53 11.18
N THR A 86 -0.41 -11.66 10.57
CA THR A 86 0.08 -12.97 11.01
C THR A 86 1.08 -13.49 10.00
N PHE A 87 2.18 -14.06 10.48
CA PHE A 87 3.18 -14.73 9.66
C PHE A 87 3.12 -16.24 9.85
N TYR A 88 3.35 -16.99 8.77
CA TYR A 88 3.54 -18.43 8.77
C TYR A 88 5.03 -18.75 8.66
N ARG A 89 5.54 -19.70 9.45
CA ARG A 89 6.91 -20.19 9.32
C ARG A 89 6.96 -21.33 8.30
N VAL A 90 7.68 -21.11 7.21
CA VAL A 90 7.87 -22.11 6.15
C VAL A 90 8.50 -23.38 6.70
N ALA A 91 7.86 -24.52 6.45
CA ALA A 91 8.33 -25.85 6.82
C ALA A 91 8.93 -26.57 5.60
N GLU A 92 9.61 -27.69 5.85
CA GLU A 92 10.16 -28.52 4.80
C GLU A 92 9.07 -29.03 3.84
N GLY A 93 9.37 -28.96 2.54
CA GLY A 93 8.45 -29.37 1.48
C GLY A 93 7.25 -28.45 1.27
N ASP A 94 7.22 -27.27 1.89
CA ASP A 94 6.15 -26.30 1.63
C ASP A 94 6.22 -25.74 0.21
N THR A 95 5.03 -25.65 -0.39
CA THR A 95 4.73 -24.83 -1.56
C THR A 95 3.58 -23.90 -1.17
N ARG A 96 3.32 -22.84 -1.94
CA ARG A 96 2.19 -21.94 -1.67
C ARG A 96 0.87 -22.72 -1.55
N THR A 97 0.63 -23.67 -2.44
CA THR A 97 -0.57 -24.51 -2.41
C THR A 97 -0.65 -25.35 -1.12
N ARG A 98 0.47 -25.96 -0.70
CA ARG A 98 0.52 -26.75 0.54
C ARG A 98 0.30 -25.88 1.78
N ILE A 99 0.88 -24.69 1.82
CA ILE A 99 0.67 -23.73 2.91
C ILE A 99 -0.81 -23.36 3.01
N ILE A 100 -1.46 -23.02 1.89
CA ILE A 100 -2.90 -22.73 1.84
C ILE A 100 -3.72 -23.93 2.34
N GLN A 101 -3.43 -25.15 1.86
CA GLN A 101 -4.11 -26.37 2.31
C GLN A 101 -3.97 -26.61 3.82
N LYS A 102 -2.75 -26.44 4.37
CA LYS A 102 -2.45 -26.55 5.80
C LYS A 102 -3.28 -25.55 6.60
N LEU A 103 -3.24 -24.27 6.22
CA LEU A 103 -3.95 -23.18 6.91
C LEU A 103 -5.47 -23.32 6.82
N ASN A 104 -6.02 -23.82 5.71
CA ASN A 104 -7.46 -24.00 5.53
C ASN A 104 -8.11 -25.01 6.49
N ARG A 105 -7.30 -25.85 7.16
CA ARG A 105 -7.78 -26.72 8.25
C ARG A 105 -8.33 -25.93 9.43
N TYR A 106 -7.93 -24.67 9.57
CA TYR A 106 -8.33 -23.79 10.65
C TYR A 106 -9.44 -22.83 10.19
N PRO A 107 -10.59 -22.74 10.90
CA PRO A 107 -11.70 -21.87 10.51
C PRO A 107 -11.29 -20.42 10.22
N LYS A 108 -10.35 -19.86 11.00
CA LYS A 108 -9.87 -18.47 10.84
C LYS A 108 -9.17 -18.17 9.51
N TYR A 109 -8.65 -19.19 8.80
CA TYR A 109 -7.90 -19.00 7.54
C TYR A 109 -8.60 -19.56 6.31
N ARG A 110 -9.84 -20.08 6.43
CA ARG A 110 -10.57 -20.69 5.30
C ARG A 110 -10.78 -19.75 4.11
N TYR A 111 -10.75 -18.43 4.33
CA TYR A 111 -10.86 -17.43 3.26
C TYR A 111 -9.71 -17.50 2.23
N LEU A 112 -8.58 -18.13 2.56
CA LEU A 112 -7.46 -18.31 1.63
C LEU A 112 -7.84 -19.17 0.42
N GLN A 113 -8.86 -20.03 0.54
CA GLN A 113 -9.37 -20.83 -0.59
C GLN A 113 -9.91 -19.99 -1.74
N THR A 114 -10.47 -18.81 -1.43
CA THR A 114 -11.09 -17.94 -2.43
C THR A 114 -10.11 -16.90 -3.00
N GLN A 115 -8.91 -16.78 -2.44
CA GLN A 115 -7.87 -15.85 -2.90
C GLN A 115 -6.96 -16.51 -3.94
N THR A 116 -7.50 -16.73 -5.13
CA THR A 116 -6.82 -17.42 -6.23
C THR A 116 -5.90 -16.50 -7.05
N GLN A 117 -6.20 -15.19 -7.08
CA GLN A 117 -5.35 -14.22 -7.77
C GLN A 117 -4.08 -13.95 -6.97
N LYS A 118 -2.90 -14.05 -7.63
CA LYS A 118 -1.58 -13.86 -6.99
C LYS A 118 -1.48 -12.55 -6.21
N ILE A 119 -2.02 -11.46 -6.76
CA ILE A 119 -1.99 -10.11 -6.15
C ILE A 119 -2.87 -9.96 -4.90
N LYS A 120 -3.69 -10.98 -4.60
CA LYS A 120 -4.61 -11.03 -3.45
C LYS A 120 -4.29 -12.19 -2.50
N SER A 121 -3.21 -12.93 -2.77
CA SER A 121 -2.83 -14.17 -2.09
C SER A 121 -1.37 -14.09 -1.66
N PHE A 122 -0.78 -15.23 -1.28
CA PHE A 122 0.64 -15.34 -0.99
C PHE A 122 1.44 -14.96 -2.24
N ASN A 123 1.91 -13.71 -2.27
CA ASN A 123 2.55 -13.11 -3.41
C ASN A 123 4.05 -13.37 -3.40
N ILE A 124 4.43 -14.65 -3.33
CA ILE A 124 5.80 -15.18 -3.38
C ILE A 124 5.79 -16.44 -4.26
N PRO A 125 6.77 -16.63 -5.18
CA PRO A 125 6.87 -17.87 -5.95
C PRO A 125 7.46 -19.01 -5.09
N ASP A 126 7.08 -20.25 -5.40
CA ASP A 126 7.49 -21.43 -4.63
C ASP A 126 9.02 -21.61 -4.57
N SER A 127 9.73 -21.21 -5.62
CA SER A 127 11.20 -21.27 -5.70
C SER A 127 11.92 -20.38 -4.68
N GLU A 128 11.23 -19.41 -4.10
CA GLU A 128 11.79 -18.44 -3.13
C GLU A 128 11.40 -18.79 -1.68
N LEU A 129 10.61 -19.85 -1.48
CA LEU A 129 10.26 -20.31 -0.14
C LEU A 129 11.44 -21.06 0.48
N GLN A 130 11.95 -20.52 1.60
CA GLN A 130 13.06 -21.12 2.34
C GLN A 130 12.56 -21.65 3.69
N VAL A 131 13.00 -22.85 4.08
CA VAL A 131 12.65 -23.44 5.38
C VAL A 131 13.05 -22.49 6.50
N GLY A 132 12.11 -22.24 7.43
CA GLY A 132 12.29 -21.34 8.56
C GLY A 132 11.96 -19.87 8.27
N MET A 133 11.77 -19.49 7.01
CA MET A 133 11.35 -18.13 6.62
C MET A 133 9.97 -17.79 7.19
N TRP A 134 9.79 -16.56 7.65
CA TRP A 134 8.48 -16.02 7.99
C TRP A 134 7.87 -15.37 6.75
N ILE A 135 6.72 -15.88 6.32
CA ILE A 135 5.96 -15.29 5.22
C ILE A 135 4.65 -14.72 5.75
N PRO A 136 4.25 -13.51 5.34
CA PRO A 136 2.98 -12.93 5.77
C PRO A 136 1.81 -13.73 5.22
N ILE A 137 0.81 -13.99 6.06
CA ILE A 137 -0.46 -14.60 5.66
C ILE A 137 -1.35 -13.47 5.10
N PRO A 138 -1.82 -13.54 3.84
CA PRO A 138 -2.69 -12.54 3.25
C PRO A 138 -3.93 -12.28 4.10
N LEU A 139 -4.37 -11.03 4.17
CA LEU A 139 -5.62 -10.69 4.83
C LEU A 139 -6.80 -10.85 3.84
N PRO A 140 -8.00 -11.19 4.32
CA PRO A 140 -9.18 -11.14 3.48
C PRO A 140 -9.48 -9.69 3.06
N GLU A 141 -9.99 -9.49 1.85
CA GLU A 141 -10.17 -8.16 1.21
C GLU A 141 -10.90 -7.16 2.11
N TYR A 142 -12.00 -7.57 2.74
CA TYR A 142 -12.79 -6.71 3.63
C TYR A 142 -12.02 -6.18 4.86
N LYS A 143 -10.86 -6.75 5.22
CA LYS A 143 -10.02 -6.27 6.33
C LYS A 143 -8.99 -5.23 5.90
N ARG A 144 -8.83 -5.01 4.60
CA ARG A 144 -7.79 -4.14 4.03
C ARG A 144 -8.34 -3.05 3.12
N GLU A 145 -9.56 -3.20 2.62
CA GLU A 145 -10.22 -2.15 1.85
C GLU A 145 -10.48 -0.89 2.68
N LEU A 146 -10.30 0.26 2.05
CA LEU A 146 -10.43 1.57 2.68
C LEU A 146 -11.00 2.59 1.70
N SER A 147 -11.87 3.48 2.19
CA SER A 147 -12.36 4.61 1.39
C SER A 147 -11.30 5.71 1.29
N ASP A 148 -11.36 6.47 0.19
CA ASP A 148 -10.49 7.64 -0.04
C ASP A 148 -10.59 8.64 1.14
N GLN A 149 -11.79 8.88 1.68
CA GLN A 149 -12.00 9.77 2.83
C GLN A 149 -11.30 9.26 4.09
N ALA A 150 -11.44 7.97 4.39
CA ALA A 150 -10.82 7.39 5.57
C ALA A 150 -9.30 7.40 5.45
N PHE A 151 -8.76 7.05 4.27
CA PHE A 151 -7.33 7.14 4.01
C PHE A 151 -6.81 8.57 4.16
N ALA A 152 -7.48 9.57 3.58
CA ALA A 152 -7.07 10.96 3.68
C ALA A 152 -6.96 11.43 5.14
N LYS A 153 -7.88 11.00 6.01
CA LYS A 153 -7.81 11.29 7.45
C LYS A 153 -6.56 10.68 8.09
N PHE A 154 -6.22 9.42 7.77
CA PHE A 154 -5.01 8.78 8.29
C PHE A 154 -3.71 9.38 7.75
N ALA A 155 -3.69 9.75 6.47
CA ALA A 155 -2.57 10.44 5.87
C ALA A 155 -2.36 11.81 6.54
N ASP A 156 -3.42 12.55 6.83
CA ASP A 156 -3.34 13.81 7.57
C ASP A 156 -2.79 13.62 9.00
N GLN A 157 -3.26 12.59 9.71
CA GLN A 157 -2.72 12.20 11.02
C GLN A 157 -1.24 11.82 10.96
N ALA A 158 -0.84 11.06 9.94
CA ALA A 158 0.55 10.67 9.70
C ALA A 158 1.45 11.90 9.50
N VAL A 159 0.99 12.87 8.69
CA VAL A 159 1.68 14.14 8.47
C VAL A 159 1.86 14.90 9.79
N SER A 160 0.79 15.07 10.58
CA SER A 160 0.87 15.70 11.91
C SER A 160 1.91 15.01 12.82
N ALA A 161 1.88 13.69 12.89
CA ALA A 161 2.80 12.94 13.74
C ALA A 161 4.25 13.07 13.29
N LEU A 162 4.52 13.06 11.98
CA LEU A 162 5.88 13.22 11.47
C LEU A 162 6.43 14.64 11.60
N GLN A 163 5.57 15.68 11.61
CA GLN A 163 6.01 17.07 11.82
C GLN A 163 6.71 17.31 13.17
N VAL A 164 6.56 16.40 14.14
CA VAL A 164 7.23 16.43 15.44
C VAL A 164 8.18 15.25 15.65
N HIS A 165 8.35 14.38 14.65
CA HIS A 165 9.22 13.21 14.75
C HIS A 165 10.70 13.62 14.71
N PRO A 166 11.56 13.08 15.60
CA PRO A 166 12.96 13.51 15.73
C PRO A 166 13.77 13.40 14.45
N HIS A 167 13.47 12.40 13.61
CA HIS A 167 14.22 12.16 12.36
C HIS A 167 13.59 12.83 11.11
N TYR A 168 12.28 13.08 11.12
CA TYR A 168 11.53 13.39 9.87
C TYR A 168 10.80 14.71 9.89
N ALA A 169 10.77 15.41 11.04
CA ALA A 169 10.07 16.68 11.19
C ALA A 169 10.51 17.73 10.16
N GLN A 170 11.82 17.90 9.97
CA GLN A 170 12.35 18.92 9.06
C GLN A 170 11.92 18.64 7.61
N THR A 171 12.09 17.41 7.14
CA THR A 171 11.70 17.01 5.79
C THR A 171 10.21 17.21 5.55
N VAL A 172 9.35 16.75 6.46
CA VAL A 172 7.89 16.89 6.30
C VAL A 172 7.46 18.35 6.33
N ARG A 173 8.06 19.18 7.19
CA ARG A 173 7.81 20.63 7.21
C ARG A 173 8.23 21.29 5.90
N ALA A 174 9.37 20.91 5.32
CA ALA A 174 9.84 21.44 4.04
C ALA A 174 8.90 21.09 2.88
N ILE A 175 8.41 19.83 2.82
CA ILE A 175 7.40 19.43 1.84
C ILE A 175 6.13 20.27 1.99
N ILE A 176 5.59 20.39 3.22
CA ILE A 176 4.38 21.18 3.49
C ILE A 176 4.57 22.65 3.14
N GLN A 177 5.73 23.24 3.44
CA GLN A 177 6.02 24.64 3.11
C GLN A 177 5.99 24.88 1.60
N LYS A 178 6.47 23.91 0.80
CA LYS A 178 6.50 24.02 -0.67
C LYS A 178 5.14 23.72 -1.32
N THR A 179 4.43 22.70 -0.85
CA THR A 179 3.25 22.15 -1.54
C THR A 179 1.92 22.45 -0.86
N GLY A 180 1.92 22.73 0.44
CA GLY A 180 0.73 22.77 1.28
C GLY A 180 0.29 21.39 1.77
N ARG A 181 -0.29 21.34 2.98
CA ARG A 181 -0.64 20.07 3.66
C ARG A 181 -1.69 19.25 2.91
N ARG A 182 -2.74 19.89 2.39
CA ARG A 182 -3.81 19.19 1.65
C ARG A 182 -3.30 18.58 0.35
N GLU A 183 -2.40 19.27 -0.34
CA GLU A 183 -1.78 18.78 -1.57
C GLU A 183 -0.87 17.58 -1.30
N LEU A 184 -0.12 17.61 -0.19
CA LEU A 184 0.64 16.44 0.26
C LEU A 184 -0.27 15.24 0.51
N VAL A 185 -1.39 15.43 1.22
CA VAL A 185 -2.38 14.37 1.48
C VAL A 185 -3.00 13.86 0.17
N ALA A 186 -3.33 14.74 -0.78
CA ALA A 186 -3.83 14.36 -2.11
C ALA A 186 -2.81 13.48 -2.86
N GLY A 187 -1.53 13.89 -2.85
CA GLY A 187 -0.44 13.11 -3.41
C GLY A 187 -0.29 11.73 -2.76
N MET A 188 -0.32 11.65 -1.44
CA MET A 188 -0.24 10.37 -0.71
C MET A 188 -1.42 9.45 -1.07
N LEU A 189 -2.63 9.99 -1.18
CA LEU A 189 -3.82 9.24 -1.58
C LEU A 189 -3.70 8.72 -3.01
N ALA A 190 -3.19 9.55 -3.92
CA ALA A 190 -2.96 9.17 -5.30
C ALA A 190 -1.96 8.01 -5.44
N VAL A 191 -0.85 8.06 -4.70
CA VAL A 191 0.14 6.98 -4.67
C VAL A 191 -0.44 5.73 -4.04
N ALA A 192 -1.14 5.83 -2.90
CA ALA A 192 -1.76 4.66 -2.27
C ALA A 192 -2.76 3.97 -3.21
N LYS A 193 -3.56 4.72 -3.97
CA LYS A 193 -4.45 4.15 -5.02
C LYS A 193 -3.64 3.48 -6.14
N GLN A 194 -2.59 4.13 -6.61
CA GLN A 194 -1.75 3.59 -7.67
C GLN A 194 -1.09 2.27 -7.28
N GLU A 195 -0.63 2.16 -6.04
CA GLU A 195 0.11 1.00 -5.53
C GLU A 195 -0.83 -0.13 -5.06
N SER A 196 -1.98 0.19 -4.47
CA SER A 196 -2.87 -0.82 -3.85
C SER A 196 -4.04 -1.31 -4.74
N GLY A 197 -4.03 -0.98 -6.03
CA GLY A 197 -4.97 -1.52 -7.03
C GLY A 197 -6.09 -0.59 -7.48
N GLY A 198 -6.10 0.66 -7.04
CA GLY A 198 -7.03 1.69 -7.50
C GLY A 198 -8.18 1.92 -6.52
N LEU A 199 -9.41 1.71 -6.98
CA LEU A 199 -10.64 1.95 -6.21
C LEU A 199 -11.35 0.61 -5.95
N PRO A 200 -11.46 0.15 -4.68
CA PRO A 200 -11.03 0.81 -3.44
C PRO A 200 -9.51 0.68 -3.17
N ILE A 201 -8.99 1.56 -2.30
CA ILE A 201 -7.65 1.41 -1.71
C ILE A 201 -7.61 0.08 -0.95
N GLY A 202 -6.53 -0.69 -1.10
CA GLY A 202 -6.40 -2.02 -0.47
C GLY A 202 -7.07 -3.16 -1.26
N GLN A 203 -7.38 -2.95 -2.53
CA GLN A 203 -7.87 -4.00 -3.43
C GLN A 203 -6.83 -5.11 -3.64
N PHE A 204 -5.53 -4.80 -3.55
CA PHE A 204 -4.43 -5.76 -3.57
C PHE A 204 -3.89 -6.03 -2.16
N GLU A 205 -3.13 -7.12 -2.02
CA GLU A 205 -2.47 -7.42 -0.76
C GLU A 205 -1.40 -6.37 -0.45
N LEU A 206 -1.30 -5.97 0.82
CA LEU A 206 -0.40 -4.89 1.24
C LEU A 206 1.04 -5.35 1.42
N HIS A 207 1.34 -6.60 1.05
CA HIS A 207 2.69 -7.11 0.92
C HIS A 207 2.88 -7.79 -0.43
N ARG A 208 4.12 -7.77 -0.92
CA ARG A 208 4.50 -8.42 -2.18
C ARG A 208 5.96 -8.83 -2.14
N TRP A 209 6.27 -10.05 -2.57
CA TRP A 209 7.66 -10.45 -2.80
C TRP A 209 8.21 -9.74 -4.02
N GLU A 210 9.42 -9.22 -3.89
CA GLU A 210 10.13 -8.49 -4.93
C GLU A 210 11.35 -9.28 -5.36
N PRO A 211 11.25 -10.13 -6.41
CA PRO A 211 12.31 -11.08 -6.78
C PRO A 211 13.66 -10.44 -7.08
N ARG A 212 13.68 -9.19 -7.55
CA ARG A 212 14.94 -8.47 -7.81
C ARG A 212 15.71 -8.12 -6.54
N HIS A 213 15.01 -8.06 -5.41
CA HIS A 213 15.57 -7.63 -4.13
C HIS A 213 15.56 -8.73 -3.08
N ASN A 214 14.99 -9.90 -3.40
CA ASN A 214 14.81 -11.03 -2.48
C ASN A 214 14.24 -10.59 -1.11
N THR A 215 13.24 -9.72 -1.14
CA THR A 215 12.57 -9.19 0.05
C THR A 215 11.11 -8.90 -0.24
N PHE A 216 10.32 -8.78 0.82
CA PHE A 216 8.97 -8.23 0.73
C PHE A 216 8.98 -6.70 0.67
N SER A 217 8.06 -6.15 -0.09
CA SER A 217 7.53 -4.80 0.11
C SER A 217 6.27 -4.87 0.97
N PHE A 218 5.98 -3.82 1.75
CA PHE A 218 4.81 -3.74 2.64
C PHE A 218 4.08 -2.39 2.52
N SER A 219 2.90 -2.34 3.15
CA SER A 219 1.99 -1.21 3.27
C SER A 219 1.23 -0.86 1.98
N LEU A 220 0.30 0.08 2.10
CA LEU A 220 -0.46 0.65 0.98
C LEU A 220 0.39 1.29 -0.13
N PHE A 221 1.68 1.51 0.15
CA PHE A 221 2.63 2.13 -0.76
C PHE A 221 3.66 1.14 -1.33
N HIS A 222 3.63 -0.15 -0.94
CA HIS A 222 4.63 -1.14 -1.36
C HIS A 222 6.08 -0.69 -1.17
N VAL A 223 6.41 -0.21 0.03
CA VAL A 223 7.79 0.14 0.40
C VAL A 223 8.60 -1.14 0.62
N LEU A 224 9.73 -1.27 -0.06
CA LEU A 224 10.67 -2.40 0.07
C LEU A 224 11.29 -2.46 1.47
N MET A 225 11.31 -3.62 2.12
CA MET A 225 11.96 -3.83 3.42
C MET A 225 13.47 -4.07 3.31
N THR A 226 14.13 -3.27 2.48
CA THR A 226 15.59 -3.23 2.35
C THR A 226 16.03 -1.80 2.09
N GLY A 227 17.30 -1.50 2.35
CA GLY A 227 17.89 -0.16 2.16
C GLY A 227 17.04 0.93 2.82
N PRO A 228 16.69 2.02 2.10
CA PRO A 228 15.91 3.14 2.63
C PRO A 228 14.62 2.76 3.34
N GLY A 229 13.89 1.75 2.84
CA GLY A 229 12.60 1.36 3.44
C GLY A 229 12.77 0.65 4.77
N LEU A 230 13.80 -0.20 4.90
CA LEU A 230 14.17 -0.81 6.18
C LEU A 230 14.64 0.26 7.17
N THR A 231 15.54 1.16 6.75
CA THR A 231 16.04 2.25 7.60
C THR A 231 14.89 3.13 8.10
N ALA A 232 13.95 3.49 7.22
CA ALA A 232 12.77 4.27 7.58
C ALA A 232 11.92 3.56 8.63
N ARG A 233 11.61 2.28 8.41
CA ARG A 233 10.82 1.46 9.36
C ARG A 233 11.49 1.37 10.74
N GLN A 234 12.80 1.14 10.76
CA GLN A 234 13.58 1.03 12.01
C GLN A 234 13.60 2.35 12.79
N LYS A 235 13.81 3.49 12.11
CA LYS A 235 13.77 4.83 12.72
C LYS A 235 12.38 5.23 13.20
N LEU A 236 11.33 4.72 12.55
CA LEU A 236 9.94 4.87 13.01
C LEU A 236 9.58 3.92 14.16
N ASN A 237 10.46 2.97 14.52
CA ASN A 237 10.22 1.96 15.55
C ASN A 237 8.95 1.14 15.28
N MET A 238 8.76 0.72 14.03
CA MET A 238 7.57 -0.05 13.61
C MET A 238 7.91 -1.48 13.17
N THR A 239 7.12 -2.46 13.59
CA THR A 239 7.17 -3.82 13.03
C THR A 239 6.52 -3.86 11.65
N GLU A 240 6.75 -4.93 10.89
CA GLU A 240 6.11 -5.13 9.58
C GLU A 240 4.58 -5.20 9.69
N GLY A 241 4.07 -5.87 10.73
CA GLY A 241 2.64 -5.97 10.98
C GLY A 241 1.97 -4.64 11.34
N GLN A 242 2.71 -3.69 11.92
CA GLN A 242 2.19 -2.33 12.15
C GLN A 242 1.98 -1.53 10.88
N LEU A 243 2.63 -1.89 9.77
CA LEU A 243 2.56 -1.16 8.49
C LEU A 243 1.23 -1.36 7.76
N TYR A 244 0.41 -2.31 8.21
CA TYR A 244 -0.94 -2.51 7.68
C TYR A 244 -1.86 -1.36 8.04
N HIS A 245 -1.64 -0.68 9.17
CA HIS A 245 -2.46 0.46 9.53
C HIS A 245 -2.21 1.65 8.59
N PRO A 246 -3.25 2.26 8.00
CA PRO A 246 -3.08 3.31 6.98
C PRO A 246 -2.25 4.52 7.43
N ARG A 247 -2.38 4.91 8.70
CA ARG A 247 -1.54 5.98 9.29
C ARG A 247 -0.05 5.60 9.28
N ASN A 248 0.27 4.38 9.68
CA ASN A 248 1.66 3.92 9.77
C ASN A 248 2.25 3.69 8.37
N ALA A 249 1.45 3.18 7.43
CA ALA A 249 1.79 3.13 6.00
C ALA A 249 2.16 4.52 5.46
N ALA A 250 1.33 5.52 5.76
CA ALA A 250 1.54 6.91 5.37
C ALA A 250 2.80 7.53 6.02
N GLN A 251 3.08 7.21 7.28
CA GLN A 251 4.33 7.61 7.95
C GLN A 251 5.55 6.97 7.28
N LEU A 252 5.49 5.66 7.03
CA LEU A 252 6.56 4.94 6.36
C LEU A 252 6.84 5.50 4.97
N PHE A 253 5.82 5.83 4.19
CA PHE A 253 6.00 6.41 2.86
C PHE A 253 6.82 7.70 2.89
N LEU A 254 6.46 8.67 3.75
CA LEU A 254 7.18 9.93 3.85
C LEU A 254 8.61 9.74 4.39
N ALA A 255 8.77 8.87 5.39
CA ALA A 255 10.08 8.51 5.92
C ALA A 255 10.97 7.83 4.85
N PHE A 256 10.40 6.91 4.07
CA PHE A 256 11.08 6.23 2.96
C PHE A 256 11.56 7.22 1.90
N LEU A 257 10.72 8.20 1.51
CA LEU A 257 11.14 9.24 0.58
C LEU A 257 12.33 10.03 1.14
N ALA A 258 12.32 10.36 2.42
CA ALA A 258 13.43 11.05 3.09
C ALA A 258 14.73 10.23 3.03
N GLU A 259 14.70 8.96 3.42
CA GLU A 259 15.87 8.08 3.41
C GLU A 259 16.39 7.86 1.97
N LYS A 260 15.50 7.63 1.00
CA LYS A 260 15.88 7.37 -0.39
C LYS A 260 16.43 8.63 -1.08
N CYS A 261 15.97 9.81 -0.69
CA CYS A 261 16.51 11.09 -1.15
C CYS A 261 17.90 11.35 -0.57
N ALA A 262 18.12 11.06 0.71
CA ALA A 262 19.44 11.16 1.33
C ALA A 262 20.48 10.30 0.58
N ASP A 263 20.14 9.06 0.24
CA ASP A 263 21.01 8.16 -0.52
C ASP A 263 21.34 8.68 -1.94
N SER A 264 20.41 9.43 -2.55
CA SER A 264 20.55 9.96 -3.91
C SER A 264 20.96 11.44 -3.98
N LYS A 265 21.26 12.06 -2.83
CA LYS A 265 21.58 13.51 -2.70
C LYS A 265 20.51 14.41 -3.34
N ARG A 266 19.25 14.02 -3.16
CA ARG A 266 18.08 14.78 -3.59
C ARG A 266 17.29 15.23 -2.38
N GLU A 267 16.30 16.08 -2.61
CA GLU A 267 15.42 16.59 -1.58
C GLU A 267 13.98 16.10 -1.82
N PRO A 268 13.28 15.53 -0.82
CA PRO A 268 11.93 15.00 -0.99
C PRO A 268 10.92 16.02 -1.52
N GLN A 269 11.05 17.29 -1.13
CA GLN A 269 10.19 18.37 -1.59
C GLN A 269 10.30 18.63 -3.11
N ASP A 270 11.30 18.11 -3.81
CA ASP A 270 11.42 18.27 -5.27
C ASP A 270 10.45 17.43 -6.07
N PHE A 271 9.79 16.47 -5.44
CA PHE A 271 8.78 15.63 -6.07
C PHE A 271 7.35 16.12 -5.82
N PHE A 272 7.16 17.11 -4.96
CA PHE A 272 5.85 17.65 -4.60
C PHE A 272 5.65 19.07 -5.15
N PRO A 273 4.44 19.44 -5.59
CA PRO A 273 3.21 18.61 -5.66
C PRO A 273 3.32 17.45 -6.64
N LEU A 274 2.57 16.36 -6.40
CA LEU A 274 2.47 15.22 -7.32
C LEU A 274 1.49 15.52 -8.46
N ALA A 275 1.79 16.58 -9.20
CA ALA A 275 1.00 17.05 -10.34
C ALA A 275 1.91 17.63 -11.44
N GLY A 276 1.41 17.63 -12.67
CA GLY A 276 2.09 18.26 -13.81
C GLY A 276 3.51 17.73 -14.03
N ASN A 277 4.49 18.63 -14.09
CA ASN A 277 5.87 18.30 -14.46
C ASN A 277 6.62 17.43 -13.43
N ASN A 278 6.11 17.28 -12.21
CA ASN A 278 6.75 16.50 -11.15
C ASN A 278 6.42 14.99 -11.22
N LEU A 279 5.38 14.60 -11.98
CA LEU A 279 4.92 13.21 -12.03
C LEU A 279 5.94 12.24 -12.63
N VAL A 280 6.61 12.64 -13.71
CA VAL A 280 7.64 11.81 -14.35
C VAL A 280 8.87 11.65 -13.46
N PRO A 281 9.47 12.73 -12.92
CA PRO A 281 10.55 12.63 -11.94
C PRO A 281 10.19 11.78 -10.72
N PHE A 282 8.96 11.89 -10.20
CA PHE A 282 8.50 11.06 -9.09
C PHE A 282 8.36 9.59 -9.50
N ALA A 283 7.73 9.29 -10.64
CA ALA A 283 7.54 7.91 -11.10
C ALA A 283 8.89 7.20 -11.29
N GLU A 284 9.86 7.89 -11.89
CA GLU A 284 11.23 7.38 -12.05
C GLU A 284 11.96 7.22 -10.72
N PHE A 285 11.85 8.20 -9.83
CA PHE A 285 12.44 8.09 -8.50
C PHE A 285 11.84 6.92 -7.71
N TYR A 286 10.51 6.81 -7.69
CA TYR A 286 9.80 5.83 -6.88
C TYR A 286 9.99 4.40 -7.41
N ASN A 287 9.78 4.19 -8.71
CA ASN A 287 9.74 2.87 -9.35
C ASN A 287 11.02 2.48 -10.12
N GLY A 288 11.98 3.39 -10.24
CA GLY A 288 13.20 3.21 -11.03
C GLY A 288 13.02 3.60 -12.50
N SER A 289 14.14 3.74 -13.22
CA SER A 289 14.18 4.24 -14.61
C SER A 289 13.37 3.43 -15.62
N ALA A 290 13.19 2.13 -15.37
CA ALA A 290 12.44 1.22 -16.24
C ALA A 290 10.92 1.22 -15.98
N TRP A 291 10.39 2.14 -15.16
CA TRP A 291 8.97 2.17 -14.79
C TRP A 291 8.03 2.20 -15.99
N LYS A 292 8.38 2.91 -17.07
CA LYS A 292 7.57 3.01 -18.29
C LYS A 292 7.38 1.65 -18.98
N THR A 293 8.37 0.77 -18.88
CA THR A 293 8.33 -0.57 -19.47
C THR A 293 7.36 -1.47 -18.71
N PHE A 294 7.28 -1.34 -17.39
CA PHE A 294 6.43 -2.18 -16.54
C PHE A 294 5.02 -1.60 -16.35
N ASN A 295 4.87 -0.28 -16.38
CA ASN A 295 3.59 0.41 -16.20
C ASN A 295 3.55 1.71 -17.02
N PRO A 296 3.33 1.64 -18.34
CA PRO A 296 3.32 2.82 -19.21
C PRO A 296 2.21 3.82 -18.85
N GLY A 297 1.13 3.35 -18.20
CA GLY A 297 0.02 4.18 -17.73
C GLY A 297 0.26 4.88 -16.38
N TYR A 298 1.38 4.63 -15.69
CA TYR A 298 1.59 5.05 -14.29
C TYR A 298 1.33 6.53 -14.06
N VAL A 299 1.98 7.41 -14.84
CA VAL A 299 1.85 8.87 -14.69
C VAL A 299 0.43 9.35 -14.99
N LYS A 300 -0.24 8.77 -16.00
CA LYS A 300 -1.62 9.11 -16.34
C LYS A 300 -2.58 8.72 -15.21
N HIS A 301 -2.41 7.54 -14.63
CA HIS A 301 -3.23 7.09 -13.51
C HIS A 301 -2.96 7.91 -12.26
N LEU A 302 -1.69 8.21 -11.97
CA LEU A 302 -1.30 9.01 -10.82
C LEU A 302 -1.88 10.43 -10.89
N GLN A 303 -1.82 11.10 -12.06
CA GLN A 303 -2.47 12.40 -12.26
C GLN A 303 -3.98 12.32 -12.03
N ARG A 304 -4.66 11.33 -12.62
CA ARG A 304 -6.11 11.15 -12.42
C ARG A 304 -6.46 10.97 -10.94
N TYR A 305 -5.75 10.09 -10.23
CA TYR A 305 -6.01 9.87 -8.81
C TYR A 305 -5.69 11.09 -7.95
N HIS A 306 -4.67 11.86 -8.32
CA HIS A 306 -4.37 13.14 -7.70
C HIS A 306 -5.53 14.13 -7.87
N ASP A 307 -6.06 14.30 -9.08
CA ASP A 307 -7.17 15.21 -9.35
C ASP A 307 -8.44 14.81 -8.61
N GLU A 308 -8.75 13.50 -8.55
CA GLU A 308 -9.83 12.95 -7.74
C GLU A 308 -9.63 13.26 -6.25
N ALA A 309 -8.43 13.05 -5.72
CA ALA A 309 -8.08 13.32 -4.34
C ALA A 309 -8.18 14.82 -4.00
N TRP A 310 -7.71 15.68 -4.91
CA TRP A 310 -7.75 17.13 -4.73
C TRP A 310 -9.19 17.63 -4.67
N ASN A 311 -10.05 17.16 -5.57
CA ASN A 311 -11.48 17.48 -5.58
C ASN A 311 -12.20 16.98 -4.32
N LEU A 312 -11.80 15.81 -3.81
CA LEU A 312 -12.32 15.29 -2.54
C LEU A 312 -11.99 16.21 -1.35
N LEU A 313 -10.76 16.73 -1.31
CA LEU A 313 -10.28 17.61 -0.23
C LEU A 313 -10.70 19.08 -0.41
N HIS A 314 -11.18 19.45 -1.60
CA HIS A 314 -11.69 20.78 -1.95
C HIS A 314 -13.07 20.66 -2.60
N PRO A 315 -14.09 20.21 -1.86
CA PRO A 315 -15.43 20.10 -2.42
C PRO A 315 -15.88 21.49 -2.93
N PRO A 316 -16.46 21.57 -4.13
CA PRO A 316 -16.93 22.84 -4.67
C PRO A 316 -17.92 23.46 -3.69
N LYS A 317 -17.81 24.78 -3.49
CA LYS A 317 -18.77 25.50 -2.64
C LYS A 317 -20.19 25.18 -3.13
N PRO A 318 -21.13 24.81 -2.25
CA PRO A 318 -22.50 24.54 -2.65
C PRO A 318 -23.02 25.77 -3.39
N LYS A 319 -23.52 25.58 -4.62
CA LYS A 319 -24.16 26.66 -5.37
C LYS A 319 -25.29 27.18 -4.48
N LYS A 320 -25.22 28.45 -4.07
CA LYS A 320 -26.31 29.09 -3.32
C LYS A 320 -27.60 28.83 -4.12
N PRO A 321 -28.68 28.36 -3.47
CA PRO A 321 -29.94 28.16 -4.18
C PRO A 321 -30.28 29.49 -4.86
N HIS A 322 -30.47 29.46 -6.17
CA HIS A 322 -31.05 30.60 -6.86
C HIS A 322 -32.39 30.85 -6.19
N HIS A 323 -32.49 31.92 -5.39
CA HIS A 323 -33.79 32.43 -4.96
C HIS A 323 -34.58 32.61 -6.23
N ARG A 324 -35.55 31.72 -6.46
CA ARG A 324 -36.56 31.91 -7.50
C ARG A 324 -37.15 33.27 -7.22
N ARG A 325 -36.83 34.25 -8.08
CA ARG A 325 -37.55 35.53 -8.09
C ARG A 325 -39.01 35.15 -8.28
N HIS A 326 -39.81 35.31 -7.22
CA HIS A 326 -41.25 35.20 -7.34
C HIS A 326 -41.68 36.16 -8.45
N PRO A 327 -42.40 35.69 -9.48
CA PRO A 327 -42.91 36.59 -10.51
C PRO A 327 -43.78 37.64 -9.81
N ARG A 328 -43.40 38.92 -9.95
CA ARG A 328 -44.26 40.03 -9.57
C ARG A 328 -45.48 39.95 -10.48
N HIS A 329 -46.63 39.60 -9.91
CA HIS A 329 -47.90 39.81 -10.57
C HIS A 329 -48.09 41.32 -10.74
N HIS A 330 -47.94 41.79 -11.98
CA HIS A 330 -48.46 43.10 -12.36
C HIS A 330 -49.98 42.95 -12.55
N ARG A 331 -50.74 43.69 -11.74
CA ARG A 331 -52.18 43.93 -11.93
C ARG A 331 -52.38 45.05 -12.93
#